data_AF-A0A6N6Q575-F1
#
_entry.id   AF-A0A6N6Q575-F1
#
_cell.length_a   1.000
_cell.length_b   1.000
_cell.length_c   1.000
_cell.angle_alpha   90.00
_cell.angle_beta   90.00
_cell.angle_gamma   90.00
#
_symmetry.space_group_name_H-M   'P 1'
#
loop_
_entity.id
_entity.type
_entity.pdbx_description
1 polymer ?
#
loop_
_entity_poly.entity_id
_entity_poly.type
_entity_poly.pdbx_seq_one_letter_code
_entity_poly.pdbx_strand_id
1 'polypeptide(L)'
;MIVEIQKLRARHGRKAAGFTLIEILLVIVIILMLAAALVAYMIPQQKAAERNTTRLMLQQVGSALDTYRLNLGHYPNEQEGGLDALLKKPTFENERLGEKWQGPYLKPGTQLDDPWGNKLRYELAERTTDADKTGALPYKLFSVGPDGQPDTDDDVKLATDTNDANATGNSPK
;
A
#
# COMPACT_ATOMS: atom_id res chain seq x y z
N MET A 1 51.42 37.21 -74.83
CA MET A 1 51.23 37.43 -73.38
C MET A 1 49.79 37.08 -73.07
N ILE A 2 49.58 36.19 -72.12
CA ILE A 2 48.43 35.28 -71.97
C ILE A 2 47.20 36.00 -71.42
N VAL A 3 46.01 35.73 -72.00
CA VAL A 3 44.72 36.11 -71.42
C VAL A 3 44.29 35.00 -70.45
N GLU A 4 44.40 35.27 -69.16
CA GLU A 4 44.02 34.37 -68.07
C GLU A 4 42.49 34.41 -67.87
N ILE A 5 41.77 33.40 -68.37
CA ILE A 5 40.34 33.24 -68.13
C ILE A 5 40.14 32.70 -66.71
N GLN A 6 39.75 33.56 -65.76
CA GLN A 6 39.33 33.11 -64.43
C GLN A 6 38.02 32.30 -64.51
N LYS A 7 38.12 30.98 -64.34
CA LYS A 7 36.98 30.10 -64.08
C LYS A 7 36.31 30.48 -62.76
N LEU A 8 35.13 31.10 -62.82
CA LEU A 8 34.26 31.28 -61.67
C LEU A 8 33.74 29.91 -61.20
N ARG A 9 34.34 29.36 -60.14
CA ARG A 9 33.83 28.17 -59.45
C ARG A 9 32.52 28.54 -58.75
N ALA A 10 31.39 28.09 -59.29
CA ALA A 10 30.10 28.15 -58.63
C ALA A 10 30.15 27.33 -57.33
N ARG A 11 30.20 28.02 -56.18
CA ARG A 11 30.04 27.40 -54.86
C ARG A 11 28.58 26.96 -54.72
N HIS A 12 28.31 25.67 -54.85
CA HIS A 12 27.03 25.09 -54.46
C HIS A 12 26.88 25.23 -52.93
N GLY A 13 26.12 26.23 -52.49
CA GLY A 13 25.72 26.36 -51.09
C GLY A 13 24.91 25.14 -50.68
N ARG A 14 25.37 24.41 -49.66
CA ARG A 14 24.57 23.37 -49.00
C ARG A 14 23.30 24.04 -48.49
N LYS A 15 22.13 23.67 -49.04
CA LYS A 15 20.85 24.07 -48.48
C LYS A 15 20.75 23.46 -47.08
N ALA A 16 20.70 24.29 -46.05
CA ALA A 16 20.32 23.84 -44.73
C ALA A 16 18.88 23.33 -44.82
N ALA A 17 18.69 22.03 -44.60
CA ALA A 17 17.35 21.46 -44.45
C ALA A 17 16.80 21.97 -43.11
N GLY A 18 15.80 22.85 -43.17
CA GLY A 18 15.07 23.28 -41.97
C GLY A 18 14.17 22.16 -41.46
N PHE A 19 13.98 22.12 -40.14
CA PHE A 19 13.01 21.23 -39.51
C PHE A 19 11.61 21.47 -40.09
N THR A 20 10.90 20.39 -40.37
CA THR A 20 9.52 20.48 -40.87
C THR A 20 8.55 20.48 -39.69
N LEU A 21 7.41 21.18 -39.80
CA LEU A 21 6.37 21.17 -38.76
C LEU A 21 5.84 19.75 -38.49
N ILE A 22 5.80 18.91 -39.52
CA ILE A 22 5.34 17.52 -39.41
C ILE A 22 6.28 16.66 -38.54
N GLU A 23 7.57 16.96 -38.52
CA GLU A 23 8.56 16.24 -37.73
C GLU A 23 8.40 16.51 -36.24
N ILE A 24 8.14 17.77 -35.86
CA ILE A 24 7.81 18.13 -34.49
C ILE A 24 6.43 17.59 -34.08
N LEU A 25 5.45 17.58 -35.00
CA LEU A 25 4.13 17.00 -34.73
C LEU A 25 4.22 15.51 -34.41
N LEU A 26 4.95 14.73 -35.22
CA LEU A 26 5.12 13.29 -35.00
C LEU A 26 5.81 12.99 -33.66
N VAL A 27 6.82 13.78 -33.30
CA VAL A 27 7.53 13.64 -32.01
C VAL A 27 6.59 13.87 -30.83
N ILE A 28 5.77 14.93 -30.86
CA ILE A 28 4.81 15.21 -29.79
C ILE A 28 3.79 14.08 -29.67
N VAL A 29 3.28 13.56 -30.80
CA VAL A 29 2.33 12.44 -30.81
C VAL A 29 2.94 11.20 -30.14
N ILE A 30 4.18 10.85 -30.46
CA ILE A 30 4.86 9.69 -29.85
C ILE A 30 5.08 9.92 -28.35
N ILE A 31 5.51 11.12 -27.94
CA ILE A 31 5.72 11.45 -26.52
C ILE A 31 4.41 11.32 -25.73
N LEU A 32 3.30 11.86 -26.25
CA LEU A 32 2.00 11.77 -25.59
C LEU A 32 1.52 10.32 -25.50
N MET A 33 1.72 9.52 -26.55
CA MET A 33 1.37 8.10 -26.56
C MET A 33 2.17 7.32 -25.51
N LEU A 34 3.48 7.55 -25.41
CA LEU A 34 4.34 6.93 -24.41
C LEU A 34 3.96 7.36 -22.99
N ALA A 35 3.71 8.66 -22.78
CA ALA A 35 3.30 9.18 -21.46
C ALA A 35 1.98 8.56 -20.98
N ALA A 36 0.98 8.44 -21.86
CA ALA A 36 -0.30 7.80 -21.53
C ALA A 36 -0.13 6.31 -21.20
N ALA A 37 0.71 5.59 -21.97
CA ALA A 37 0.99 4.18 -21.72
C ALA A 37 1.66 3.94 -20.35
N LEU A 38 2.59 4.83 -19.94
CA LEU A 38 3.24 4.76 -18.63
C LEU A 38 2.23 4.89 -17.48
N VAL A 39 1.31 5.85 -17.56
CA VAL A 39 0.28 6.06 -16.53
C VAL A 39 -0.64 4.85 -16.41
N ALA A 40 -1.12 4.31 -17.54
CA ALA A 40 -1.99 3.13 -17.55
C ALA A 40 -1.32 1.89 -16.94
N TYR A 41 0.00 1.74 -17.11
CA TYR A 41 0.77 0.64 -16.55
C TYR A 41 1.01 0.78 -15.04
N MET A 42 1.14 2.00 -14.51
CA MET A 42 1.53 2.24 -13.11
C MET A 42 0.37 2.06 -12.11
N ILE A 43 -0.84 2.49 -12.46
CA ILE A 43 -2.02 2.45 -11.57
C ILE A 43 -2.26 1.06 -10.93
N PRO A 44 -2.31 -0.06 -11.69
CA PRO A 44 -2.56 -1.37 -11.08
C PRO A 44 -1.43 -1.83 -10.14
N GLN A 45 -0.18 -1.47 -10.45
CA GLN A 45 0.97 -1.82 -9.61
C GLN A 45 0.92 -1.09 -8.27
N GLN A 46 0.55 0.19 -8.28
CA GLN A 46 0.37 0.95 -7.06
C GLN A 46 -0.73 0.34 -6.17
N LYS A 47 -1.90 0.02 -6.73
CA LYS A 47 -3.00 -0.62 -5.99
C LYS A 47 -2.59 -1.95 -5.35
N ALA A 48 -1.83 -2.77 -6.07
CA ALA A 48 -1.33 -4.05 -5.55
C ALA A 48 -0.32 -3.84 -4.41
N ALA A 49 0.59 -2.86 -4.55
CA ALA A 49 1.59 -2.53 -3.54
C ALA A 49 0.95 -1.98 -2.26
N GLU A 50 -0.06 -1.11 -2.38
CA GLU A 50 -0.82 -0.58 -1.24
C GLU A 50 -1.51 -1.72 -0.48
N ARG A 51 -2.30 -2.56 -1.16
CA ARG A 51 -2.95 -3.73 -0.52
C ARG A 51 -1.96 -4.68 0.16
N ASN A 52 -0.82 -4.94 -0.47
CA ASN A 52 0.21 -5.80 0.14
C ASN A 52 0.82 -5.17 1.39
N THR A 53 1.10 -3.86 1.35
CA THR A 53 1.61 -3.11 2.50
C THR A 53 0.63 -3.19 3.67
N THR A 54 -0.67 -2.99 3.40
CA THR A 54 -1.72 -3.13 4.41
C THR A 54 -1.76 -4.54 5.00
N ARG A 55 -1.65 -5.60 4.18
CA ARG A 55 -1.61 -6.99 4.67
C ARG A 55 -0.42 -7.25 5.60
N LEU A 56 0.77 -6.80 5.23
CA LEU A 56 1.97 -6.93 6.07
C LEU A 56 1.81 -6.19 7.40
N MET A 57 1.22 -5.00 7.34
CA MET A 57 0.95 -4.21 8.53
C MET A 57 -0.06 -4.89 9.47
N LEU A 58 -1.15 -5.44 8.92
CA LEU A 58 -2.12 -6.23 9.68
C LEU A 58 -1.47 -7.46 10.32
N GLN A 59 -0.58 -8.17 9.61
CA GLN A 59 0.16 -9.31 10.17
C GLN A 59 1.10 -8.90 11.30
N GLN A 60 1.79 -7.77 11.15
CA GLN A 60 2.65 -7.22 12.20
C GLN A 60 1.85 -6.85 13.45
N VAL A 61 0.71 -6.18 13.27
CA VAL A 61 -0.19 -5.81 14.38
C VAL A 61 -0.81 -7.05 15.02
N GLY A 62 -1.25 -8.03 14.23
CA GLY A 62 -1.75 -9.32 14.73
C GLY A 62 -0.73 -10.06 15.59
N SER A 63 0.52 -10.11 15.14
CA SER A 63 1.63 -10.72 15.92
C SER A 63 1.90 -9.97 17.24
N ALA A 64 1.79 -8.64 17.22
CA ALA A 64 1.92 -7.81 18.42
C ALA A 64 0.75 -8.03 19.39
N LEU A 65 -0.48 -8.19 18.88
CA LEU A 65 -1.66 -8.54 19.66
C LEU A 65 -1.50 -9.91 20.34
N ASP A 66 -0.98 -10.91 19.62
CA ASP A 66 -0.73 -12.23 20.20
C ASP A 66 0.33 -12.18 21.30
N THR A 67 1.40 -11.39 21.10
CA THR A 67 2.42 -11.18 22.14
C THR A 67 1.87 -10.44 23.36
N TYR A 68 1.01 -9.44 23.15
CA TYR A 68 0.29 -8.75 24.23
C TYR A 68 -0.53 -9.76 25.06
N ARG A 69 -1.28 -10.63 24.38
CA ARG A 69 -2.07 -11.69 25.02
C ARG A 69 -1.19 -12.70 25.76
N LEU A 70 -0.03 -13.08 25.23
CA LEU A 70 0.88 -13.99 25.93
C LEU A 70 1.33 -13.42 27.28
N ASN A 71 1.54 -12.11 27.37
CA ASN A 71 2.01 -11.46 28.60
C ASN A 71 0.89 -11.17 29.60
N LEU A 72 -0.27 -10.72 29.10
CA LEU A 72 -1.37 -10.22 29.94
C LEU A 72 -2.56 -11.19 30.05
N GLY A 73 -2.57 -12.24 29.23
CA GLY A 73 -3.62 -13.26 29.19
C GLY A 73 -4.86 -12.90 28.36
N HIS A 74 -4.94 -11.67 27.85
CA HIS A 74 -6.07 -11.16 27.08
C HIS A 74 -5.58 -10.16 26.02
N TYR A 75 -6.40 -9.89 25.00
CA TYR A 75 -6.12 -8.83 24.02
C TYR A 75 -6.56 -7.47 24.56
N PRO A 76 -5.99 -6.35 24.08
CA PRO A 76 -6.36 -5.02 24.54
C PRO A 76 -7.84 -4.75 24.35
N ASN A 77 -8.49 -4.21 25.36
CA ASN A 77 -9.88 -3.74 25.26
C ASN A 77 -9.94 -2.22 24.99
N GLU A 78 -11.14 -1.69 24.82
CA GLU A 78 -11.33 -0.26 24.57
C GLU A 78 -10.88 0.61 25.77
N GLN A 79 -11.05 0.13 27.01
CA GLN A 79 -10.64 0.85 28.22
C GLN A 79 -9.11 0.97 28.31
N GLU A 80 -8.38 -0.02 27.81
CA GLU A 80 -6.92 -0.04 27.68
C GLU A 80 -6.43 0.74 26.44
N GLY A 81 -7.32 1.31 25.63
CA GLY A 81 -6.96 2.09 24.44
C GLY A 81 -6.78 1.26 23.16
N GLY A 82 -7.22 0.00 23.15
CA GLY A 82 -7.22 -0.84 21.94
C GLY A 82 -5.82 -1.01 21.34
N LEU A 83 -5.65 -0.70 20.05
CA LEU A 83 -4.35 -0.85 19.38
C LEU A 83 -3.25 0.06 19.95
N ASP A 84 -3.60 1.19 20.57
CA ASP A 84 -2.60 2.09 21.16
C ASP A 84 -1.88 1.45 22.36
N ALA A 85 -2.49 0.44 23.00
CA ALA A 85 -1.87 -0.36 24.07
C ALA A 85 -0.64 -1.15 23.60
N LEU A 86 -0.49 -1.32 22.28
CA LEU A 86 0.68 -1.96 21.66
C LEU A 86 1.87 -1.00 21.55
N LEU A 87 1.63 0.31 21.51
CA LEU A 87 2.66 1.34 21.35
C LEU A 87 3.02 2.00 22.68
N LYS A 88 2.05 2.16 23.58
CA LYS A 88 2.22 2.82 24.87
C LYS A 88 1.59 1.96 25.96
N LYS A 89 2.24 1.94 27.12
CA LYS A 89 1.69 1.27 28.30
C LYS A 89 0.32 1.87 28.65
N PRO A 90 -0.76 1.06 28.67
CA PRO A 90 -2.08 1.54 29.03
C PRO A 90 -2.24 1.65 30.55
N THR A 91 -3.30 2.30 30.99
CA THR A 91 -3.69 2.32 32.40
C THR A 91 -4.48 1.06 32.70
N PHE A 92 -3.93 0.20 33.56
CA PHE A 92 -4.60 -1.04 33.96
C PHE A 92 -5.45 -0.83 35.20
N GLU A 93 -6.61 -1.49 35.27
CA GLU A 93 -7.43 -1.54 36.48
C GLU A 93 -6.71 -2.24 37.63
N ASN A 94 -5.84 -3.20 37.30
CA ASN A 94 -5.04 -3.96 38.26
C ASN A 94 -3.56 -3.65 38.05
N GLU A 95 -2.91 -3.07 39.07
CA GLU A 95 -1.49 -2.73 39.03
C GLU A 95 -0.59 -3.95 38.72
N ARG A 96 -0.98 -5.17 39.15
CA ARG A 96 -0.23 -6.40 38.83
C ARG A 96 -0.26 -6.74 37.34
N LEU A 97 -1.28 -6.32 36.59
CA LEU A 97 -1.28 -6.45 35.12
C LEU A 97 -0.28 -5.46 34.52
N GLY A 98 -0.22 -4.25 35.07
CA GLY A 98 0.77 -3.24 34.69
C GLY A 98 2.22 -3.70 34.88
N GLU A 99 2.52 -4.58 35.83
CA GLU A 99 3.84 -5.19 36.02
C GLU A 99 4.19 -6.23 34.93
N LYS A 100 3.17 -6.87 34.35
CA LYS A 100 3.34 -7.90 33.31
C LYS A 100 3.46 -7.34 31.89
N TRP A 101 3.09 -6.08 31.69
CA TRP A 101 3.26 -5.42 30.39
C TRP A 101 4.75 -5.24 30.09
N GLN A 102 5.20 -5.79 28.96
CA GLN A 102 6.61 -5.78 28.52
C GLN A 102 6.79 -5.05 27.18
N GLY A 103 5.80 -4.23 26.81
CA GLY A 103 5.86 -3.48 25.56
C GLY A 103 6.93 -2.37 25.56
N PRO A 104 7.00 -1.58 24.48
CA PRO A 104 6.05 -1.55 23.36
C PRO A 104 6.17 -2.79 22.46
N TYR A 105 5.02 -3.33 22.07
CA TYR A 105 4.89 -4.53 21.24
C TYR A 105 5.04 -4.22 19.74
N LEU A 106 4.87 -2.95 19.37
CA LEU A 106 5.20 -2.41 18.05
C LEU A 106 6.40 -1.47 18.17
N LYS A 107 7.13 -1.28 17.06
CA LYS A 107 8.25 -0.34 17.03
C LYS A 107 7.75 1.07 17.36
N PRO A 108 8.41 1.84 18.24
CA PRO A 108 8.05 3.23 18.49
C PRO A 108 8.01 4.01 17.18
N GLY A 109 6.93 4.77 16.96
CA GLY A 109 6.71 5.50 15.71
C GLY A 109 6.07 4.69 14.58
N THR A 110 5.68 3.42 14.81
CA THR A 110 4.82 2.70 13.87
C THR A 110 3.48 3.43 13.78
N GLN A 111 3.15 3.92 12.58
CA GLN A 111 1.83 4.46 12.30
C GLN A 111 0.84 3.30 12.18
N LEU A 112 -0.36 3.47 12.73
CA LEU A 112 -1.45 2.51 12.65
C LEU A 112 -2.45 2.91 11.55
N ASP A 113 -1.96 3.63 10.54
CA ASP A 113 -2.72 4.09 9.38
C ASP A 113 -2.32 3.27 8.16
N ASP A 114 -3.29 2.94 7.32
CA ASP A 114 -3.07 2.25 6.06
C ASP A 114 -2.51 3.22 4.98
N PRO A 115 -2.12 2.71 3.79
CA PRO A 115 -1.56 3.54 2.71
C PRO A 115 -2.49 4.65 2.19
N TRP A 116 -3.79 4.55 2.47
CA TRP A 116 -4.79 5.55 2.09
C TRP A 116 -5.04 6.57 3.20
N GLY A 117 -4.34 6.46 4.34
CA GLY A 117 -4.42 7.35 5.48
C GLY A 117 -5.55 7.02 6.45
N ASN A 118 -6.18 5.86 6.32
CA ASN A 118 -7.23 5.43 7.23
C ASN A 118 -6.64 4.64 8.40
N LYS A 119 -7.12 4.91 9.62
CA LYS A 119 -6.74 4.15 10.81
C LYS A 119 -7.19 2.70 10.69
N LEU A 120 -6.33 1.77 11.12
CA LEU A 120 -6.70 0.38 11.30
C LEU A 120 -7.85 0.25 12.30
N ARG A 121 -8.80 -0.64 11.98
CA ARG A 121 -9.94 -0.98 12.81
C ARG A 121 -9.67 -2.28 13.54
N TYR A 122 -9.95 -2.26 14.82
CA TYR A 122 -9.79 -3.39 15.73
C TYR A 122 -11.02 -3.50 16.59
N GLU A 123 -11.62 -4.69 16.60
CA GLU A 123 -12.81 -4.98 17.38
C GLU A 123 -12.65 -6.34 18.05
N LEU A 124 -12.90 -6.41 19.35
CA LEU A 124 -12.95 -7.69 20.05
C LEU A 124 -14.20 -8.45 19.60
N ALA A 125 -14.03 -9.71 19.19
CA ALA A 125 -15.16 -10.57 18.89
C ALA A 125 -15.55 -11.32 20.18
N GLU A 126 -16.84 -11.34 20.49
CA GLU A 126 -17.32 -12.22 21.56
C GLU A 126 -17.06 -13.67 21.16
N ARG A 127 -16.49 -14.45 22.08
CA ARG A 127 -16.31 -15.90 21.89
C ARG A 127 -17.70 -16.55 21.91
N THR A 128 -18.36 -16.61 20.75
CA THR A 128 -19.55 -17.43 20.57
C THR A 128 -19.15 -18.90 20.45
N THR A 129 -20.02 -19.81 20.88
CA THR A 129 -19.78 -21.27 20.81
C THR A 129 -19.53 -21.81 19.40
N ASP A 130 -19.80 -21.02 18.37
CA ASP A 130 -19.55 -21.35 16.96
C ASP A 130 -18.23 -20.79 16.42
N ALA A 131 -17.64 -19.78 17.08
CA ALA A 131 -16.32 -19.25 16.72
C ALA A 131 -15.21 -20.30 16.91
N ASP A 132 -15.32 -21.14 17.95
CA ASP A 132 -14.40 -22.26 18.22
C ASP A 132 -14.47 -23.37 17.15
N LYS A 133 -15.58 -23.47 16.39
CA LYS A 133 -15.72 -24.46 15.31
C LYS A 133 -15.14 -23.98 13.98
N THR A 134 -14.98 -22.66 13.82
CA THR A 134 -14.57 -22.04 12.54
C THR A 134 -13.11 -21.60 12.54
N GLY A 135 -12.38 -21.75 13.66
CA GLY A 135 -11.02 -21.23 13.79
C GLY A 135 -10.95 -19.70 13.70
N ALA A 136 -12.07 -19.02 13.97
CA ALA A 136 -12.16 -17.58 13.85
C ALA A 136 -11.29 -16.90 14.91
N LEU A 137 -10.60 -15.83 14.52
CA LEU A 137 -9.81 -15.04 15.47
C LEU A 137 -10.74 -14.47 16.55
N PRO A 138 -10.27 -14.36 17.81
CA PRO A 138 -11.00 -13.74 18.90
C PRO A 138 -11.12 -12.21 18.77
N TYR A 139 -10.69 -11.65 17.65
CA TYR A 139 -10.79 -10.24 17.29
C TYR A 139 -10.93 -10.11 15.77
N LYS A 140 -11.48 -8.99 15.32
CA LYS A 140 -11.42 -8.51 13.95
C LYS A 140 -10.34 -7.44 13.85
N LEU A 141 -9.48 -7.54 12.85
CA LEU A 141 -8.47 -6.54 12.52
C LEU A 141 -8.49 -6.31 11.01
N PHE A 142 -8.78 -5.08 10.60
CA PHE A 142 -8.95 -4.74 9.19
C PHE A 142 -8.66 -3.26 8.88
N SER A 143 -8.45 -2.98 7.61
CA SER A 143 -8.40 -1.63 7.01
C SER A 143 -9.62 -1.48 6.10
N VAL A 144 -10.19 -0.27 6.09
CA VAL A 144 -11.34 0.12 5.26
C VAL A 144 -10.98 0.40 3.79
N GLY A 145 -9.72 0.19 3.41
CA GLY A 145 -9.30 0.32 2.03
C GLY A 145 -9.31 1.76 1.48
N PRO A 146 -9.17 1.90 0.15
CA PRO A 146 -9.14 3.17 -0.56
C PRO A 146 -10.40 4.03 -0.42
N ASP A 147 -11.59 3.43 -0.27
CA ASP A 147 -12.84 4.17 -0.25
C ASP A 147 -13.20 4.77 1.13
N GLY A 148 -12.53 4.29 2.19
CA GLY A 148 -12.71 4.75 3.57
C GLY A 148 -14.01 4.28 4.22
N GLN A 149 -14.77 3.39 3.57
CA GLN A 149 -16.04 2.87 4.06
C GLN A 149 -15.84 1.46 4.62
N PRO A 150 -16.36 1.16 5.81
CA PRO A 150 -16.26 -0.20 6.35
C PRO A 150 -17.23 -1.15 5.65
N ASP A 151 -16.90 -2.44 5.68
CA ASP A 151 -17.73 -3.54 5.20
C ASP A 151 -17.98 -3.52 3.68
N THR A 152 -17.02 -3.01 2.92
CA THR A 152 -17.00 -2.99 1.45
C THR A 152 -16.03 -4.05 0.89
N ASP A 153 -16.07 -4.26 -0.43
CA ASP A 153 -15.24 -5.26 -1.12
C ASP A 153 -13.74 -4.90 -1.15
N ASP A 154 -13.38 -3.65 -0.88
CA ASP A 154 -12.01 -3.16 -0.85
C ASP A 154 -11.35 -3.22 0.53
N ASP A 155 -12.11 -3.58 1.58
CA ASP A 155 -11.59 -3.90 2.90
C ASP A 155 -10.44 -4.91 2.82
N VAL A 156 -9.39 -4.65 3.59
CA VAL A 156 -8.26 -5.58 3.76
C VAL A 156 -8.32 -6.13 5.17
N LYS A 157 -8.64 -7.43 5.29
CA LYS A 157 -8.78 -8.13 6.57
C LYS A 157 -7.53 -8.97 6.85
N LEU A 158 -7.18 -9.15 8.12
CA LEU A 158 -6.14 -10.09 8.50
C LEU A 158 -6.60 -11.50 8.13
N ALA A 159 -5.86 -12.16 7.24
CA ALA A 159 -6.18 -13.52 6.83
C ALA A 159 -6.09 -14.45 8.05
N THR A 160 -7.20 -15.11 8.36
CA THR A 160 -7.15 -16.35 9.14
C THR A 160 -6.65 -17.45 8.20
N ASP A 161 -5.89 -18.43 8.69
CA ASP A 161 -5.27 -19.48 7.86
C ASP A 161 -6.27 -20.35 7.03
N THR A 162 -7.54 -20.00 7.00
CA THR A 162 -8.58 -20.62 6.19
C THR A 162 -9.09 -19.69 5.08
N ASN A 163 -8.62 -19.93 3.86
CA ASN A 163 -9.30 -19.78 2.56
C ASN A 163 -9.40 -18.45 1.80
N ASP A 164 -8.85 -17.33 2.25
CA ASP A 164 -8.88 -16.09 1.44
C ASP A 164 -7.79 -15.99 0.35
N ALA A 165 -6.89 -16.98 0.29
CA ALA A 165 -5.85 -17.07 -0.75
C ALA A 165 -6.40 -17.29 -2.17
N ASN A 166 -7.70 -17.53 -2.35
CA ASN A 166 -8.31 -17.85 -3.64
C ASN A 166 -9.14 -16.70 -4.27
N ALA A 167 -9.28 -15.54 -3.62
CA ALA A 167 -10.22 -14.50 -4.07
C ALA A 167 -9.63 -13.39 -4.96
N THR A 168 -8.35 -13.42 -5.33
CA THR A 168 -7.77 -12.38 -6.21
C THR A 168 -6.95 -12.92 -7.39
N GLY A 169 -7.10 -14.20 -7.70
CA GLY A 169 -6.35 -14.90 -8.74
C GLY A 169 -7.14 -15.28 -9.99
N ASN A 170 -8.05 -14.45 -10.51
CA ASN A 170 -8.53 -14.67 -11.87
C ASN A 170 -9.07 -13.40 -12.55
N SER A 171 -8.17 -12.62 -13.15
CA SER A 171 -8.54 -11.81 -14.31
C SER A 171 -8.19 -12.64 -15.55
N PRO A 172 -9.16 -13.17 -16.32
CA PRO A 172 -8.85 -13.78 -17.61
C PRO A 172 -8.23 -12.71 -18.53
N LYS A 173 -7.10 -13.08 -19.15
CA LYS A 173 -6.43 -12.30 -20.19
C LYS A 173 -7.34 -12.02 -21.38
#